data_AF-A0A5N5CXN6-F1
#
_entry.id   AF-A0A5N5CXN6-F1
#
_cell.length_a   1.000
_cell.length_b   1.000
_cell.length_c   1.000
_cell.angle_alpha   90.00
_cell.angle_beta   90.00
_cell.angle_gamma   90.00
#
_symmetry.space_group_name_H-M   'P 1'
#
loop_
_entity.id
_entity.type
_entity.pdbx_description
1 polymer ?
#
loop_
_entity_poly.entity_id
_entity_poly.type
_entity_poly.pdbx_seq_one_letter_code
_entity_poly.pdbx_strand_id
1 'polypeptide(L)'
;MSKPVAIVTGAASGIGLAVSKHLLTRGFRVVMADVNATEGERIASELGDDALFHKADVSVYAEQAALFQKAFTWGDGRLDFLAANAGIDDRQSLYETDESVDENGIPKPLNLKTVEVDLLAVFQGIWLFKHFVRKNTGRKGKIVITSSAAGLYAMDTNPQYSAAKHGLVGLTRSCGPVFLKENITVNCICPAFVPTNLCPPHMLAKFPKEHITPMSTVLKAFDTFLDDDGMTGQTVELSIGDLFFRKQVDYPNESQRKLAALGETFWAEAYETVPPAKNGV
;
A
#
# COMPACT_ATOMS: atom_id res chain seq x y z
N MET A 1 -26.47 -12.27 -3.41
CA MET A 1 -25.77 -11.03 -2.99
C MET A 1 -24.73 -10.70 -4.05
N SER A 2 -24.49 -9.42 -4.36
CA SER A 2 -23.43 -9.05 -5.32
C SER A 2 -22.05 -9.51 -4.81
N LYS A 3 -21.16 -9.90 -5.73
CA LYS A 3 -19.78 -10.29 -5.39
C LYS A 3 -19.03 -9.10 -4.76
N PRO A 4 -18.16 -9.31 -3.76
CA PRO A 4 -17.32 -8.24 -3.25
C PRO A 4 -16.32 -7.78 -4.31
N VAL A 5 -15.94 -6.51 -4.29
CA VAL A 5 -15.12 -5.88 -5.34
C VAL A 5 -13.80 -5.40 -4.74
N ALA A 6 -12.70 -5.76 -5.38
CA ALA A 6 -11.35 -5.40 -4.97
C ALA A 6 -10.63 -4.56 -6.03
N ILE A 7 -9.80 -3.63 -5.58
CA ILE A 7 -8.75 -3.02 -6.40
C ILE A 7 -7.41 -3.59 -5.94
N VAL A 8 -6.57 -4.00 -6.89
CA VAL A 8 -5.18 -4.40 -6.63
C VAL A 8 -4.27 -3.57 -7.53
N THR A 9 -3.33 -2.82 -6.94
CA THR A 9 -2.33 -2.03 -7.70
C THR A 9 -1.03 -2.80 -7.88
N GLY A 10 -0.31 -2.56 -8.97
CA GLY A 10 0.86 -3.36 -9.35
C GLY A 10 0.47 -4.79 -9.74
N ALA A 11 -0.72 -4.95 -10.34
CA ALA A 11 -1.37 -6.23 -10.54
C ALA A 11 -0.93 -6.97 -11.82
N ALA A 12 -0.09 -6.39 -12.67
CA ALA A 12 0.42 -7.08 -13.86
C ALA A 12 1.58 -8.05 -13.53
N SER A 13 2.10 -8.08 -12.29
CA SER A 13 3.18 -8.99 -11.91
C SER A 13 3.27 -9.25 -10.40
N GLY A 14 4.20 -10.14 -10.01
CA GLY A 14 4.66 -10.30 -8.63
C GLY A 14 3.54 -10.55 -7.61
N ILE A 15 3.63 -9.85 -6.47
CA ILE A 15 2.66 -9.96 -5.37
C ILE A 15 1.26 -9.52 -5.82
N GLY A 16 1.14 -8.41 -6.55
CA GLY A 16 -0.16 -7.89 -6.97
C GLY A 16 -0.93 -8.89 -7.82
N LEU A 17 -0.26 -9.48 -8.82
CA LEU A 17 -0.85 -10.54 -9.64
C LEU A 17 -1.28 -11.77 -8.82
N ALA A 18 -0.43 -12.22 -7.89
CA ALA A 18 -0.74 -13.36 -7.04
C ALA A 18 -1.96 -13.08 -6.15
N VAL A 19 -2.05 -11.88 -5.57
CA VAL A 19 -3.18 -11.43 -4.76
C VAL A 19 -4.44 -11.31 -5.61
N SER A 20 -4.36 -10.76 -6.84
CA SER A 20 -5.50 -10.71 -7.75
C SER A 20 -6.07 -12.10 -8.04
N LYS A 21 -5.20 -13.06 -8.38
CA LYS A 21 -5.60 -14.47 -8.59
C LYS A 21 -6.25 -15.06 -7.35
N HIS A 22 -5.63 -14.87 -6.18
CA HIS A 22 -6.14 -15.37 -4.91
C HIS A 22 -7.54 -14.82 -4.58
N LEU A 23 -7.74 -13.52 -4.72
CA LEU A 23 -9.03 -12.86 -4.48
C LEU A 23 -10.15 -13.39 -5.40
N LEU A 24 -9.83 -13.68 -6.67
CA LEU A 24 -10.79 -14.32 -7.58
C LEU A 24 -11.23 -15.69 -7.06
N THR A 25 -10.30 -16.51 -6.54
CA THR A 25 -10.66 -17.80 -5.92
C THR A 25 -11.49 -17.65 -4.65
N ARG A 26 -11.39 -16.49 -3.99
CA ARG A 26 -12.19 -16.09 -2.82
C ARG A 26 -13.57 -15.50 -3.20
N GLY A 27 -13.91 -15.45 -4.49
CA GLY A 27 -15.19 -14.97 -4.99
C GLY A 27 -15.29 -13.45 -5.17
N PHE A 28 -14.17 -12.73 -5.12
CA PHE A 28 -14.14 -11.31 -5.47
C PHE A 28 -14.22 -11.10 -6.98
N ARG A 29 -14.74 -9.94 -7.37
CA ARG A 29 -14.42 -9.31 -8.64
C ARG A 29 -13.22 -8.40 -8.43
N VAL A 30 -12.23 -8.45 -9.30
CA VAL A 30 -10.94 -7.79 -9.11
C VAL A 30 -10.65 -6.82 -10.24
N VAL A 31 -10.48 -5.55 -9.90
CA VAL A 31 -9.91 -4.54 -10.79
C VAL A 31 -8.40 -4.51 -10.59
N MET A 32 -7.68 -4.92 -11.62
CA MET A 32 -6.23 -4.99 -11.69
C MET A 32 -5.71 -3.67 -12.27
N ALA A 33 -4.90 -2.95 -11.51
CA ALA A 33 -4.31 -1.68 -11.93
C ALA A 33 -2.79 -1.79 -12.05
N ASP A 34 -2.26 -1.35 -13.18
CA ASP A 34 -0.81 -1.34 -13.46
C ASP A 34 -0.49 -0.31 -14.55
N VAL A 35 0.79 0.07 -14.68
CA VAL A 35 1.28 0.88 -15.80
C VAL A 35 1.53 0.04 -17.05
N ASN A 36 1.78 -1.26 -16.89
CA ASN A 36 1.99 -2.19 -18.00
C ASN A 36 0.66 -2.65 -18.60
N ALA A 37 0.13 -1.87 -19.54
CA ALA A 37 -1.15 -2.14 -20.19
C ALA A 37 -1.17 -3.48 -20.93
N THR A 38 -0.14 -3.77 -21.73
CA THR A 38 -0.08 -4.98 -22.55
C THR A 38 -0.18 -6.25 -21.71
N GLU A 39 0.63 -6.34 -20.64
CA GLU A 39 0.62 -7.53 -19.80
C GLU A 39 -0.63 -7.60 -18.92
N GLY A 40 -1.09 -6.45 -18.39
CA GLY A 40 -2.31 -6.38 -17.60
C GLY A 40 -3.56 -6.80 -18.35
N GLU A 41 -3.73 -6.35 -19.60
CA GLU A 41 -4.84 -6.74 -20.47
C GLU A 41 -4.82 -8.23 -20.80
N ARG A 42 -3.64 -8.76 -21.18
CA ARG A 42 -3.45 -10.18 -21.45
C ARG A 42 -3.86 -11.04 -20.26
N ILE A 43 -3.36 -10.71 -19.07
CA ILE A 43 -3.65 -11.45 -17.85
C ILE A 43 -5.13 -11.36 -17.48
N ALA A 44 -5.74 -10.17 -17.50
CA ALA A 44 -7.15 -10.03 -17.15
C ALA A 44 -8.05 -10.85 -18.08
N SER A 45 -7.73 -10.90 -19.38
CA SER A 45 -8.41 -11.77 -20.34
C SER A 45 -8.31 -13.26 -19.99
N GLU A 46 -7.17 -13.71 -19.46
CA GLU A 46 -6.96 -15.10 -19.03
C GLU A 46 -7.69 -15.44 -17.73
N LEU A 47 -7.94 -14.45 -16.88
CA LEU A 47 -8.62 -14.60 -15.59
C LEU A 47 -10.16 -14.55 -15.69
N GLY A 48 -10.70 -14.12 -16.83
CA GLY A 48 -12.13 -14.15 -17.14
C GLY A 48 -12.92 -12.96 -16.60
N ASP A 49 -14.26 -13.07 -16.63
CA ASP A 49 -15.19 -11.94 -16.47
C ASP A 49 -15.18 -11.27 -15.09
N ASP A 50 -14.65 -11.95 -14.07
CA ASP A 50 -14.48 -11.39 -12.72
C ASP A 50 -13.16 -10.60 -12.57
N ALA A 51 -12.34 -10.51 -13.62
CA ALA A 51 -11.12 -9.70 -13.66
C ALA A 51 -11.25 -8.57 -14.69
N LEU A 52 -10.96 -7.34 -14.27
CA LEU A 52 -10.92 -6.17 -15.14
C LEU A 52 -9.57 -5.49 -15.03
N PHE A 53 -8.89 -5.27 -16.15
CA PHE A 53 -7.70 -4.43 -16.16
C PHE A 53 -8.05 -2.95 -16.35
N HIS A 54 -7.31 -2.07 -15.66
CA HIS A 54 -7.34 -0.63 -15.87
C HIS A 54 -5.92 -0.06 -15.77
N LYS A 55 -5.39 0.47 -16.88
CA LYS A 55 -4.08 1.13 -16.88
C LYS A 55 -4.14 2.36 -15.98
N ALA A 56 -3.26 2.43 -14.98
CA ALA A 56 -3.09 3.62 -14.14
C ALA A 56 -1.67 3.71 -13.58
N ASP A 57 -1.04 4.88 -13.72
CA ASP A 57 0.10 5.28 -12.90
C ASP A 57 -0.43 5.80 -11.56
N VAL A 58 -0.15 5.05 -10.49
CA VAL A 58 -0.62 5.40 -9.15
C VAL A 58 -0.01 6.70 -8.64
N SER A 59 1.11 7.20 -9.19
CA SER A 59 1.62 8.52 -8.79
C SER A 59 0.79 9.68 -9.38
N VAL A 60 -0.09 9.39 -10.34
CA VAL A 60 -0.94 10.40 -10.99
C VAL A 60 -2.33 10.36 -10.39
N TYR A 61 -2.68 11.37 -9.58
CA TYR A 61 -3.95 11.40 -8.85
C TYR A 61 -5.18 11.25 -9.76
N ALA A 62 -5.18 11.89 -10.93
CA ALA A 62 -6.29 11.80 -11.88
C ALA A 62 -6.51 10.36 -12.39
N GLU A 63 -5.42 9.60 -12.61
CA GLU A 63 -5.50 8.20 -13.04
C GLU A 63 -5.99 7.31 -11.90
N GLN A 64 -5.54 7.54 -10.66
CA GLN A 64 -6.13 6.87 -9.50
C GLN A 64 -7.63 7.16 -9.37
N ALA A 65 -8.04 8.43 -9.45
CA ALA A 65 -9.45 8.79 -9.34
C ALA A 65 -10.31 8.08 -10.41
N ALA A 66 -9.81 8.00 -11.65
CA ALA A 66 -10.46 7.25 -12.73
C ALA A 66 -10.55 5.75 -12.43
N LEU A 67 -9.47 5.14 -11.91
CA LEU A 67 -9.44 3.74 -11.48
C LEU A 67 -10.52 3.45 -10.42
N PHE A 68 -10.56 4.23 -9.35
CA PHE A 68 -11.52 4.02 -8.26
C PHE A 68 -12.97 4.21 -8.74
N GLN A 69 -13.22 5.23 -9.57
CA GLN A 69 -14.54 5.42 -10.17
C GLN A 69 -14.93 4.26 -11.07
N LYS A 70 -14.01 3.76 -11.92
CA LYS A 70 -14.26 2.63 -12.81
C LYS A 70 -14.57 1.36 -12.01
N ALA A 71 -13.81 1.09 -10.96
CA ALA A 71 -14.02 -0.08 -10.11
C ALA A 71 -15.38 -0.03 -9.40
N PHE A 72 -15.74 1.12 -8.83
CA PHE A 72 -17.02 1.31 -8.17
C PHE A 72 -18.20 1.13 -9.14
N THR A 73 -18.13 1.72 -10.34
CA THR A 73 -19.17 1.56 -11.37
C THR A 73 -19.27 0.13 -11.86
N TRP A 74 -18.15 -0.52 -12.17
CA TRP A 74 -18.13 -1.91 -12.64
C TRP A 74 -18.60 -2.90 -11.58
N GLY A 75 -18.39 -2.57 -10.31
CA GLY A 75 -18.88 -3.28 -9.13
C GLY A 75 -20.35 -3.03 -8.78
N ASP A 76 -21.12 -2.37 -9.65
CA ASP A 76 -22.53 -2.01 -9.42
C ASP A 76 -22.73 -1.14 -8.17
N GLY A 77 -21.84 -0.16 -7.98
CA GLY A 77 -21.88 0.76 -6.85
C GLY A 77 -21.28 0.20 -5.56
N ARG A 78 -20.31 -0.72 -5.69
CA ARG A 78 -19.68 -1.41 -4.55
C ARG A 78 -18.15 -1.42 -4.67
N LEU A 79 -17.48 -1.26 -3.54
CA LEU A 79 -16.03 -1.44 -3.41
C LEU A 79 -15.67 -1.92 -2.00
N ASP A 80 -15.11 -3.11 -1.83
CA ASP A 80 -14.92 -3.75 -0.51
C ASP A 80 -13.45 -3.84 -0.08
N PHE A 81 -12.51 -3.91 -1.03
CA PHE A 81 -11.11 -4.18 -0.74
C PHE A 81 -10.14 -3.34 -1.57
N LEU A 82 -9.05 -2.87 -0.93
CA LEU A 82 -7.91 -2.27 -1.60
C LEU A 82 -6.63 -2.99 -1.16
N ALA A 83 -5.96 -3.66 -2.11
CA ALA A 83 -4.56 -4.03 -1.99
C ALA A 83 -3.70 -2.90 -2.60
N ALA A 84 -3.23 -1.99 -1.75
CA ALA A 84 -2.29 -0.94 -2.14
C ALA A 84 -0.89 -1.55 -2.21
N ASN A 85 -0.58 -2.16 -3.36
CA ASN A 85 0.58 -3.03 -3.55
C ASN A 85 1.65 -2.48 -4.52
N ALA A 86 1.28 -1.62 -5.46
CA ALA A 86 2.24 -1.00 -6.38
C ALA A 86 3.44 -0.41 -5.62
N GLY A 87 4.64 -0.69 -6.12
CA GLY A 87 5.88 -0.21 -5.55
C GLY A 87 7.06 -0.38 -6.51
N ILE A 88 8.06 0.47 -6.37
CA ILE A 88 9.27 0.50 -7.19
C ILE A 88 10.51 0.68 -6.31
N ASP A 89 11.67 0.34 -6.84
CA ASP A 89 12.96 0.65 -6.24
C ASP A 89 13.37 2.12 -6.48
N ASP A 90 14.45 2.55 -5.86
CA ASP A 90 15.04 3.87 -6.06
C ASP A 90 15.38 4.07 -7.55
N ARG A 91 14.83 5.13 -8.16
CA ARG A 91 15.10 5.48 -9.57
C ARG A 91 16.38 6.30 -9.76
N GLN A 92 16.92 6.81 -8.66
CA GLN A 92 18.17 7.55 -8.60
C GLN A 92 18.76 7.37 -7.20
N SER A 93 20.06 7.10 -7.13
CA SER A 93 20.74 6.86 -5.86
C SER A 93 21.10 8.19 -5.18
N LEU A 94 20.82 8.30 -3.88
CA LEU A 94 21.26 9.42 -3.04
C LEU A 94 22.79 9.48 -2.85
N TYR A 95 23.49 8.42 -3.25
CA TYR A 95 24.95 8.30 -3.15
C TYR A 95 25.66 8.47 -4.49
N GLU A 96 24.94 8.89 -5.54
CA GLU A 96 25.57 9.31 -6.81
C GLU A 96 26.60 10.41 -6.54
N THR A 97 27.74 10.32 -7.24
CA THR A 97 28.84 11.29 -7.13
C THR A 97 29.12 12.02 -8.45
N ASP A 98 28.33 11.72 -9.46
CA ASP A 98 28.38 12.27 -10.82
C ASP A 98 27.07 13.01 -11.14
N GLU A 99 26.66 13.92 -10.24
CA GLU A 99 25.40 14.62 -10.34
C GLU A 99 25.34 15.52 -11.58
N SER A 100 24.24 15.42 -12.33
CA SER A 100 23.98 16.37 -13.40
C SER A 100 23.63 17.74 -12.80
N VAL A 101 24.33 18.78 -13.22
CA VAL A 101 24.12 20.16 -12.75
C VAL A 101 23.31 21.00 -13.76
N ASP A 102 22.71 22.07 -13.28
CA ASP A 102 22.08 23.12 -14.08
C ASP A 102 23.10 24.15 -14.59
N GLU A 103 22.62 25.23 -15.22
CA GLU A 103 23.44 26.32 -15.76
C GLU A 103 24.26 27.08 -14.70
N ASN A 104 23.87 26.99 -13.43
CA ASN A 104 24.54 27.63 -12.30
C ASN A 104 25.47 26.66 -11.54
N GLY A 105 25.60 25.42 -12.00
CA GLY A 105 26.40 24.40 -11.34
C GLY A 105 25.72 23.75 -10.13
N ILE A 106 24.40 23.92 -9.97
CA ILE A 106 23.62 23.30 -8.89
C ILE A 106 23.08 21.94 -9.36
N PRO A 107 23.16 20.85 -8.55
CA PRO A 107 22.56 19.57 -8.91
C PRO A 107 21.09 19.71 -9.27
N LYS A 108 20.67 19.04 -10.35
CA LYS A 108 19.25 18.95 -10.71
C LYS A 108 18.46 18.23 -9.61
N PRO A 109 17.14 18.47 -9.50
CA PRO A 109 16.32 17.80 -8.50
C PRO A 109 16.46 16.28 -8.58
N LEU A 110 16.62 15.66 -7.40
CA LEU A 110 16.62 14.21 -7.26
C LEU A 110 15.30 13.63 -7.78
N ASN A 111 15.35 12.51 -8.49
CA ASN A 111 14.17 11.77 -8.90
C ASN A 111 13.50 11.11 -7.68
N LEU A 112 12.38 11.68 -7.24
CA LEU A 112 11.59 11.22 -6.10
C LEU A 112 10.42 10.28 -6.48
N LYS A 113 10.42 9.75 -7.72
CA LYS A 113 9.33 8.88 -8.21
C LYS A 113 9.06 7.69 -7.26
N THR A 114 10.08 7.16 -6.60
CA THR A 114 9.94 6.10 -5.58
C THR A 114 9.06 6.56 -4.42
N VAL A 115 9.27 7.76 -3.89
CA VAL A 115 8.42 8.32 -2.81
C VAL A 115 7.01 8.59 -3.32
N GLU A 116 6.87 9.07 -4.56
CA GLU A 116 5.56 9.32 -5.16
C GLU A 116 4.72 8.04 -5.31
N VAL A 117 5.33 6.95 -5.81
CA VAL A 117 4.65 5.66 -6.03
C VAL A 117 4.45 4.90 -4.72
N ASP A 118 5.49 4.79 -3.88
CA ASP A 118 5.46 3.89 -2.73
C ASP A 118 4.83 4.52 -1.49
N LEU A 119 4.72 5.85 -1.41
CA LEU A 119 4.13 6.53 -0.25
C LEU A 119 2.97 7.44 -0.62
N LEU A 120 3.20 8.47 -1.45
CA LEU A 120 2.17 9.47 -1.74
C LEU A 120 0.95 8.87 -2.43
N ALA A 121 1.17 7.95 -3.37
CA ALA A 121 0.09 7.24 -4.04
C ALA A 121 -0.78 6.44 -3.06
N VAL A 122 -0.22 5.88 -1.98
CA VAL A 122 -0.98 5.13 -0.98
C VAL A 122 -1.86 6.05 -0.14
N PHE A 123 -1.37 7.24 0.25
CA PHE A 123 -2.21 8.26 0.88
C PHE A 123 -3.43 8.60 0.02
N GLN A 124 -3.19 8.85 -1.29
CA GLN A 124 -4.25 9.17 -2.23
C GLN A 124 -5.22 7.99 -2.44
N GLY A 125 -4.70 6.77 -2.51
CA GLY A 125 -5.50 5.56 -2.64
C GLY A 125 -6.41 5.33 -1.44
N ILE A 126 -5.93 5.55 -0.21
CA ILE A 126 -6.75 5.49 1.01
C ILE A 126 -7.85 6.56 0.98
N TRP A 127 -7.50 7.80 0.58
CA TRP A 127 -8.45 8.90 0.48
C TRP A 127 -9.60 8.58 -0.49
N LEU A 128 -9.27 8.08 -1.68
CA LEU A 128 -10.23 7.67 -2.71
C LEU A 128 -11.04 6.44 -2.25
N PHE A 129 -10.40 5.41 -1.72
CA PHE A 129 -11.07 4.20 -1.23
C PHE A 129 -12.13 4.54 -0.19
N LYS A 130 -11.77 5.33 0.82
CA LYS A 130 -12.71 5.80 1.86
C LYS A 130 -13.93 6.49 1.24
N HIS A 131 -13.73 7.36 0.24
CA HIS A 131 -14.82 8.07 -0.40
C HIS A 131 -15.85 7.10 -1.02
N PHE A 132 -15.39 6.05 -1.71
CA PHE A 132 -16.29 5.08 -2.36
C PHE A 132 -16.87 4.07 -1.38
N VAL A 133 -16.09 3.56 -0.43
CA VAL A 133 -16.56 2.59 0.58
C VAL A 133 -17.65 3.16 1.48
N ARG A 134 -17.60 4.47 1.78
CA ARG A 134 -18.68 5.15 2.53
C ARG A 134 -20.06 5.09 1.82
N LYS A 135 -20.09 4.75 0.54
CA LYS A 135 -21.31 4.54 -0.25
C LYS A 135 -21.82 3.09 -0.18
N ASN A 136 -21.02 2.13 0.29
CA ASN A 136 -21.48 0.76 0.52
C ASN A 136 -22.55 0.73 1.63
N THR A 137 -23.47 -0.24 1.53
CA THR A 137 -24.31 -0.62 2.65
C THR A 137 -23.43 -1.07 3.82
N GLY A 138 -23.58 -0.44 4.99
CA GLY A 138 -22.76 -0.72 6.18
C GLY A 138 -21.38 -0.04 6.20
N ARG A 139 -20.99 0.67 5.13
CA ARG A 139 -19.72 1.41 5.00
C ARG A 139 -18.46 0.56 5.27
N LYS A 140 -18.57 -0.76 5.06
CA LYS A 140 -17.51 -1.71 5.37
C LYS A 140 -16.51 -1.80 4.23
N GLY A 141 -15.22 -1.75 4.56
CA GLY A 141 -14.13 -2.00 3.61
C GLY A 141 -12.83 -2.36 4.31
N LYS A 142 -11.88 -2.94 3.58
CA LYS A 142 -10.56 -3.29 4.13
C LYS A 142 -9.44 -2.83 3.21
N ILE A 143 -8.37 -2.33 3.80
CA ILE A 143 -7.15 -1.92 3.10
C ILE A 143 -5.99 -2.77 3.62
N VAL A 144 -5.27 -3.40 2.70
CA VAL A 144 -3.97 -4.01 2.98
C VAL A 144 -2.92 -3.30 2.14
N ILE A 145 -1.96 -2.69 2.84
CA ILE A 145 -0.85 -1.97 2.24
C ILE A 145 0.36 -2.91 2.17
N THR A 146 1.05 -2.91 1.04
CA THR A 146 2.32 -3.65 0.91
C THR A 146 3.49 -2.72 1.21
N SER A 147 3.98 -2.81 2.45
CA SER A 147 5.23 -2.18 2.86
C SER A 147 6.42 -3.08 2.45
N SER A 148 7.40 -3.26 3.32
CA SER A 148 8.58 -4.10 3.13
C SER A 148 9.25 -4.38 4.47
N ALA A 149 10.11 -5.38 4.56
CA ALA A 149 11.10 -5.46 5.64
C ALA A 149 11.98 -4.19 5.69
N ALA A 150 12.20 -3.52 4.55
CA ALA A 150 12.84 -2.20 4.49
C ALA A 150 11.98 -1.07 5.10
N GLY A 151 10.74 -1.34 5.48
CA GLY A 151 9.89 -0.46 6.30
C GLY A 151 10.06 -0.67 7.81
N LEU A 152 10.89 -1.64 8.21
CA LEU A 152 11.21 -1.99 9.59
C LEU A 152 12.71 -1.86 9.89
N TYR A 153 13.52 -2.11 8.88
CA TYR A 153 14.98 -2.11 8.94
C TYR A 153 15.53 -1.20 7.86
N ALA A 154 16.69 -0.60 8.09
CA ALA A 154 17.36 0.21 7.08
C ALA A 154 17.80 -0.68 5.89
N MET A 155 17.51 -0.23 4.67
CA MET A 155 18.13 -0.73 3.45
C MET A 155 18.95 0.41 2.85
N ASP A 156 20.25 0.34 3.09
CA ASP A 156 21.24 1.33 2.68
C ASP A 156 21.36 1.46 1.16
N THR A 157 21.06 0.41 0.40
CA THR A 157 21.08 0.47 -1.08
C THR A 157 19.94 1.31 -1.67
N ASN A 158 18.84 1.50 -0.93
CA ASN A 158 17.63 2.15 -1.42
C ASN A 158 16.99 3.03 -0.31
N PRO A 159 17.61 4.17 0.02
CA PRO A 159 17.13 5.05 1.08
C PRO A 159 15.75 5.67 0.79
N GLN A 160 15.41 6.01 -0.46
CA GLN A 160 14.09 6.57 -0.77
C GLN A 160 12.99 5.52 -0.54
N TYR A 161 13.21 4.30 -1.02
CA TYR A 161 12.35 3.14 -0.77
C TYR A 161 12.21 2.87 0.73
N SER A 162 13.32 2.81 1.47
CA SER A 162 13.30 2.60 2.92
C SER A 162 12.44 3.63 3.64
N ALA A 163 12.62 4.92 3.31
CA ALA A 163 11.83 6.01 3.88
C ALA A 163 10.34 5.88 3.53
N ALA A 164 10.00 5.59 2.28
CA ALA A 164 8.63 5.39 1.85
C ALA A 164 7.97 4.21 2.59
N LYS A 165 8.65 3.06 2.69
CA LYS A 165 8.13 1.85 3.34
C LYS A 165 8.00 2.01 4.85
N HIS A 166 8.90 2.74 5.51
CA HIS A 166 8.72 3.14 6.92
C HIS A 166 7.51 4.07 7.08
N GLY A 167 7.34 5.01 6.15
CA GLY A 167 6.16 5.89 6.08
C GLY A 167 4.85 5.11 6.04
N LEU A 168 4.79 4.00 5.29
CA LEU A 168 3.61 3.13 5.23
C LEU A 168 3.32 2.41 6.55
N VAL A 169 4.35 2.01 7.32
CA VAL A 169 4.18 1.43 8.66
C VAL A 169 3.60 2.46 9.62
N GLY A 170 4.15 3.67 9.61
CA GLY A 170 3.62 4.80 10.40
C GLY A 170 2.18 5.13 10.00
N LEU A 171 1.90 5.21 8.69
CA LEU A 171 0.58 5.48 8.14
C LEU A 171 -0.45 4.45 8.59
N THR A 172 -0.11 3.16 8.53
CA THR A 172 -0.99 2.07 8.96
C THR A 172 -1.39 2.23 10.42
N ARG A 173 -0.42 2.48 11.30
CA ARG A 173 -0.63 2.63 12.75
C ARG A 173 -1.47 3.88 13.07
N SER A 174 -1.25 4.97 12.35
CA SER A 174 -1.99 6.22 12.53
C SER A 174 -3.42 6.15 12.01
N CYS A 175 -3.65 5.45 10.89
CA CYS A 175 -4.97 5.40 10.24
C CYS A 175 -5.88 4.30 10.79
N GLY A 176 -5.33 3.15 11.16
CA GLY A 176 -6.12 1.96 11.51
C GLY A 176 -7.18 2.18 12.58
N PRO A 177 -6.82 2.67 13.79
CA PRO A 177 -7.77 2.89 14.87
C PRO A 177 -8.86 3.93 14.54
N VAL A 178 -8.51 4.96 13.78
CA VAL A 178 -9.44 6.03 13.40
C VAL A 178 -10.45 5.51 12.37
N PHE A 179 -9.99 4.80 11.34
CA PHE A 179 -10.87 4.26 10.29
C PHE A 179 -11.75 3.11 10.77
N LEU A 180 -11.36 2.40 11.83
CA LEU A 180 -12.22 1.36 12.42
C LEU A 180 -13.55 1.93 12.93
N LYS A 181 -13.56 3.20 13.40
CA LYS A 181 -14.80 3.92 13.78
C LYS A 181 -15.76 4.10 12.60
N GLU A 182 -15.27 3.93 11.38
CA GLU A 182 -16.02 3.99 10.13
C GLU A 182 -16.22 2.61 9.47
N ASN A 183 -15.96 1.51 10.17
CA ASN A 183 -15.98 0.13 9.65
C ASN A 183 -14.96 -0.13 8.53
N ILE A 184 -13.85 0.62 8.50
CA ILE A 184 -12.75 0.43 7.55
C ILE A 184 -11.50 -0.05 8.31
N THR A 185 -10.97 -1.21 7.96
CA THR A 185 -9.70 -1.69 8.51
C THR A 185 -8.54 -1.28 7.61
N VAL A 186 -7.41 -0.91 8.22
CA VAL A 186 -6.16 -0.58 7.51
C VAL A 186 -5.01 -1.33 8.17
N ASN A 187 -4.39 -2.24 7.43
CA ASN A 187 -3.23 -3.02 7.89
C ASN A 187 -2.13 -2.99 6.84
N CYS A 188 -0.92 -3.38 7.22
CA CYS A 188 0.17 -3.58 6.27
C CYS A 188 0.91 -4.90 6.48
N ILE A 189 1.39 -5.43 5.37
CA ILE A 189 2.37 -6.50 5.33
C ILE A 189 3.75 -5.90 5.03
N CYS A 190 4.78 -6.50 5.58
CA CYS A 190 6.19 -6.16 5.38
C CYS A 190 6.90 -7.40 4.82
N PRO A 191 6.80 -7.67 3.52
CA PRO A 191 7.51 -8.79 2.93
C PRO A 191 9.03 -8.62 3.08
N ALA A 192 9.73 -9.68 3.49
CA ALA A 192 11.17 -9.80 3.30
C ALA A 192 11.47 -10.09 1.82
N PHE A 193 12.30 -11.09 1.52
CA PHE A 193 12.65 -11.39 0.13
C PHE A 193 11.60 -12.27 -0.56
N VAL A 194 10.73 -11.66 -1.37
CA VAL A 194 9.78 -12.37 -2.24
C VAL A 194 10.27 -12.28 -3.69
N PRO A 195 10.36 -13.39 -4.42
CA PRO A 195 10.91 -13.39 -5.78
C PRO A 195 9.90 -12.78 -6.74
N THR A 196 10.09 -11.49 -7.04
CA THR A 196 9.24 -10.69 -7.92
C THR A 196 10.09 -9.89 -8.90
N ASN A 197 9.44 -9.27 -9.88
CA ASN A 197 10.10 -8.42 -10.88
C ASN A 197 10.71 -7.13 -10.32
N LEU A 198 10.45 -6.80 -9.04
CA LEU A 198 11.13 -5.70 -8.35
C LEU A 198 12.63 -6.00 -8.16
N CYS A 199 12.98 -7.29 -8.07
CA CYS A 199 14.36 -7.73 -7.89
C CYS A 199 14.99 -8.08 -9.25
N PRO A 200 16.18 -7.56 -9.59
CA PRO A 200 16.88 -7.91 -10.82
C PRO A 200 17.10 -9.44 -10.96
N PRO A 201 16.93 -10.03 -12.17
CA PRO A 201 17.05 -11.47 -12.37
C PRO A 201 18.38 -12.09 -11.89
N HIS A 202 19.48 -11.34 -12.00
CA HIS A 202 20.80 -11.79 -11.57
C HIS A 202 20.92 -11.86 -10.03
N MET A 203 20.19 -11.03 -9.29
CA MET A 203 20.14 -11.08 -7.84
C MET A 203 19.27 -12.25 -7.39
N LEU A 204 18.10 -12.45 -8.01
CA LEU A 204 17.22 -13.60 -7.76
C LEU A 204 17.96 -14.94 -7.89
N ALA A 205 18.80 -15.08 -8.92
CA ALA A 205 19.55 -16.32 -9.17
C ALA A 205 20.63 -16.62 -8.11
N LYS A 206 21.13 -15.59 -7.41
CA LYS A 206 22.19 -15.70 -6.40
C LYS A 206 21.67 -15.76 -4.97
N PHE A 207 20.41 -15.40 -4.73
CA PHE A 207 19.86 -15.34 -3.38
C PHE A 207 19.71 -16.75 -2.78
N PRO A 208 20.15 -16.99 -1.53
CA PRO A 208 20.01 -18.31 -0.90
C PRO A 208 18.53 -18.69 -0.79
N LYS A 209 18.18 -19.88 -1.28
CA LYS A 209 16.78 -20.31 -1.43
C LYS A 209 16.06 -20.46 -0.07
N GLU A 210 16.80 -20.83 0.95
CA GLU A 210 16.37 -20.96 2.34
C GLU A 210 15.94 -19.63 2.98
N HIS A 211 16.32 -18.50 2.39
CA HIS A 211 15.94 -17.15 2.85
C HIS A 211 14.83 -16.52 2.02
N ILE A 212 14.26 -17.27 1.07
CA ILE A 212 13.16 -16.80 0.24
C ILE A 212 11.84 -16.92 1.01
N THR A 213 11.11 -15.81 1.09
CA THR A 213 9.70 -15.80 1.51
C THR A 213 8.84 -16.30 0.34
N PRO A 214 8.18 -17.45 0.45
CA PRO A 214 7.30 -17.96 -0.60
C PRO A 214 6.04 -17.11 -0.72
N MET A 215 5.48 -17.07 -1.93
CA MET A 215 4.24 -16.33 -2.20
C MET A 215 3.06 -16.81 -1.33
N SER A 216 3.04 -18.08 -0.93
CA SER A 216 2.03 -18.60 -0.01
C SER A 216 2.01 -17.88 1.35
N THR A 217 3.17 -17.44 1.86
CA THR A 217 3.24 -16.63 3.08
C THR A 217 2.60 -15.25 2.88
N VAL A 218 2.79 -14.66 1.70
CA VAL A 218 2.12 -13.40 1.33
C VAL A 218 0.61 -13.58 1.30
N LEU A 219 0.11 -14.61 0.61
CA LEU A 219 -1.33 -14.88 0.54
C LEU A 219 -1.93 -15.18 1.92
N LYS A 220 -1.23 -15.94 2.76
CA LYS A 220 -1.62 -16.19 4.17
C LYS A 220 -1.78 -14.90 4.97
N ALA A 221 -0.92 -13.90 4.74
CA ALA A 221 -1.03 -12.60 5.41
C ALA A 221 -2.23 -11.79 4.90
N PHE A 222 -2.52 -11.82 3.60
CA PHE A 222 -3.74 -11.22 3.06
C PHE A 222 -5.00 -11.89 3.62
N ASP A 223 -5.05 -13.22 3.68
CA ASP A 223 -6.17 -13.96 4.27
C ASP A 223 -6.38 -13.58 5.74
N THR A 224 -5.30 -13.44 6.52
CA THR A 224 -5.36 -13.02 7.92
C THR A 224 -6.14 -11.71 8.11
N PHE A 225 -5.95 -10.73 7.22
CA PHE A 225 -6.68 -9.46 7.28
C PHE A 225 -8.05 -9.51 6.59
N LEU A 226 -8.21 -10.32 5.55
CA LEU A 226 -9.50 -10.51 4.88
C LEU A 226 -10.51 -11.21 5.79
N ASP A 227 -10.07 -12.13 6.65
CA ASP A 227 -10.92 -12.96 7.50
C ASP A 227 -11.27 -12.30 8.85
N ASP A 228 -10.61 -11.20 9.22
CA ASP A 228 -10.88 -10.47 10.46
C ASP A 228 -11.40 -9.04 10.20
N ASP A 229 -12.61 -8.76 10.65
CA ASP A 229 -13.28 -7.46 10.46
C ASP A 229 -12.87 -6.39 11.48
N GLY A 230 -12.22 -6.77 12.59
CA GLY A 230 -11.78 -5.86 13.65
C GLY A 230 -10.27 -5.62 13.64
N MET A 231 -9.48 -6.49 13.00
CA MET A 231 -8.03 -6.34 12.91
C MET A 231 -7.67 -5.10 12.08
N THR A 232 -7.09 -4.10 12.75
CA THR A 232 -6.69 -2.83 12.14
C THR A 232 -5.41 -2.31 12.77
N GLY A 233 -4.67 -1.44 12.07
CA GLY A 233 -3.43 -0.84 12.55
C GLY A 233 -2.28 -1.84 12.72
N GLN A 234 -2.42 -3.06 12.20
CA GLN A 234 -1.42 -4.11 12.35
C GLN A 234 -0.34 -4.02 11.27
N THR A 235 0.88 -4.34 11.67
CA THR A 235 2.04 -4.48 10.79
C THR A 235 2.57 -5.91 10.93
N VAL A 236 2.62 -6.66 9.83
CA VAL A 236 3.05 -8.07 9.86
C VAL A 236 4.24 -8.27 8.93
N GLU A 237 5.38 -8.64 9.48
CA GLU A 237 6.55 -9.03 8.70
C GLU A 237 6.42 -10.46 8.19
N LEU A 238 6.75 -10.66 6.92
CA LEU A 238 6.69 -11.94 6.24
C LEU A 238 8.10 -12.44 5.99
N SER A 239 8.54 -13.42 6.76
CA SER A 239 9.87 -14.00 6.62
C SER A 239 9.76 -15.51 6.51
N ILE A 240 10.19 -16.04 5.35
CA ILE A 240 10.09 -17.46 5.03
C ILE A 240 8.64 -17.93 5.22
N GLY A 241 8.35 -18.96 6.00
CA GLY A 241 7.00 -19.53 6.16
C GLY A 241 6.09 -18.78 7.14
N ASP A 242 6.60 -17.75 7.81
CA ASP A 242 6.04 -17.24 9.05
C ASP A 242 5.57 -15.78 8.98
N LEU A 243 4.60 -15.47 9.85
CA LEU A 243 4.01 -14.15 10.02
C LEU A 243 4.42 -13.60 11.39
N PHE A 244 5.15 -12.49 11.40
CA PHE A 244 5.61 -11.84 12.63
C PHE A 244 4.89 -10.50 12.84
N PHE A 245 3.94 -10.45 13.76
CA PHE A 245 3.25 -9.21 14.12
C PHE A 245 4.22 -8.26 14.84
N ARG A 246 4.47 -7.09 14.23
CA ARG A 246 5.41 -6.09 14.73
C ARG A 246 4.67 -4.99 15.50
N LYS A 247 4.81 -5.05 16.82
CA LYS A 247 4.32 -4.02 17.74
C LYS A 247 5.01 -2.68 17.45
N GLN A 248 4.33 -1.58 17.78
CA GLN A 248 4.97 -0.28 17.79
C GLN A 248 6.10 -0.22 18.83
N VAL A 249 7.01 0.74 18.67
CA VAL A 249 8.06 1.01 19.66
C VAL A 249 7.41 1.40 20.99
N ASP A 250 7.95 0.90 22.09
CA ASP A 250 7.46 1.22 23.42
C ASP A 250 7.62 2.72 23.72
N TYR A 251 6.61 3.29 24.39
CA TYR A 251 6.72 4.66 24.87
C TYR A 251 7.81 4.74 25.95
N PRO A 252 8.67 5.78 25.91
CA PRO A 252 9.76 5.91 26.87
C PRO A 252 9.30 6.07 28.31
N ASN A 253 8.06 6.54 28.53
CA ASN A 253 7.43 6.68 29.85
C ASN A 253 5.92 6.90 29.73
N GLU A 254 5.24 6.99 30.88
CA GLU A 254 3.80 7.21 30.98
C GLU A 254 3.35 8.57 30.44
N SER A 255 4.21 9.60 30.50
CA SER A 255 3.89 10.93 29.94
C SER A 255 3.71 10.82 28.43
N GLN A 256 4.65 10.19 27.72
CA GLN A 256 4.54 10.00 26.27
C GLN A 256 3.33 9.13 25.88
N ARG A 257 3.03 8.10 26.67
CA ARG A 257 1.82 7.27 26.48
C ARG A 257 0.54 8.11 26.55
N LYS A 258 0.45 8.98 27.57
CA LYS A 258 -0.69 9.89 27.74
C LYS A 258 -0.80 10.90 26.61
N LEU A 259 0.30 11.51 26.18
CA LEU A 259 0.29 12.43 25.04
C LEU A 259 -0.22 11.77 23.75
N ALA A 260 0.20 10.53 23.49
CA ALA A 260 -0.29 9.78 22.34
C ALA A 260 -1.80 9.45 22.43
N ALA A 261 -2.30 9.09 23.62
CA ALA A 261 -3.72 8.79 23.82
C ALA A 261 -4.61 10.05 23.79
N LEU A 262 -4.12 11.17 24.34
CA LEU A 262 -4.84 12.44 24.39
C LEU A 262 -4.81 13.20 23.07
N GLY A 263 -3.84 12.91 22.19
CA GLY A 263 -3.64 13.63 20.95
C GLY A 263 -4.91 13.74 20.10
N GLU A 264 -5.69 12.66 19.96
CA GLU A 264 -6.92 12.70 19.16
C GLU A 264 -7.94 13.71 19.71
N THR A 265 -8.14 13.73 21.03
CA THR A 265 -9.11 14.62 21.69
C THR A 265 -8.62 16.06 21.74
N PHE A 266 -7.37 16.28 22.16
CA PHE A 266 -6.81 17.62 22.34
C PHE A 266 -6.64 18.35 21.00
N TRP A 267 -6.15 17.67 19.96
CA TRP A 267 -6.03 18.29 18.65
C TRP A 267 -7.40 18.54 18.02
N ALA A 268 -8.38 17.66 18.22
CA ALA A 268 -9.75 17.90 17.75
C ALA A 268 -10.37 19.15 18.41
N GLU A 269 -10.32 19.25 19.73
CA GLU A 269 -10.82 20.42 20.49
C GLU A 269 -10.08 21.71 20.09
N ALA A 270 -8.76 21.64 19.90
CA ALA A 270 -7.96 22.79 19.46
C ALA A 270 -8.35 23.26 18.04
N TYR A 271 -8.62 22.33 17.11
CA TYR A 271 -9.01 22.68 15.74
C TYR A 271 -10.48 23.13 15.62
N GLU A 272 -11.34 22.81 16.58
CA GLU A 272 -12.68 23.40 16.67
C GLU A 272 -12.63 24.87 17.11
N THR A 273 -11.69 25.20 17.99
CA THR A 273 -11.53 26.56 18.54
C THR A 273 -10.68 27.48 17.65
N VAL A 274 -9.68 26.92 16.96
CA VAL A 274 -8.85 27.61 15.98
C VAL A 274 -8.67 26.69 14.77
N PRO A 275 -9.53 26.80 13.74
CA PRO A 275 -9.41 25.93 12.56
C PRO A 275 -8.03 26.14 11.92
N PRO A 276 -7.36 25.05 11.50
CA PRO A 276 -6.06 25.16 10.85
C PRO A 276 -6.23 26.02 9.59
N ALA A 277 -5.22 26.85 9.29
CA ALA A 277 -5.25 27.73 8.13
C ALA A 277 -5.57 26.89 6.89
N LYS A 278 -6.79 27.03 6.33
CA LYS A 278 -7.25 26.21 5.19
C LYS A 278 -6.39 26.40 3.95
N ASN A 279 -5.63 27.50 3.91
CA ASN A 279 -4.58 27.78 2.95
C ASN A 279 -3.37 28.27 3.76
N GLY A 280 -2.40 27.43 4.06
CA GLY A 280 -1.22 27.88 4.78
C GLY A 280 -0.05 26.91 4.71
N VAL A 281 1.04 27.39 4.12
CA VAL A 281 2.33 27.32 4.82
C VAL A 281 2.14 27.84 6.24
#